data_AF-A0A1H8SPZ6-F1
#
_entry.id   AF-A0A1H8SPZ6-F1
#
_cell.length_a   1.000
_cell.length_b   1.000
_cell.length_c   1.000
_cell.angle_alpha   90.00
_cell.angle_beta   90.00
_cell.angle_gamma   90.00
#
_symmetry.space_group_name_H-M   'P 1'
#
loop_
_entity.id
_entity.type
_entity.pdbx_description
1 polymer ?
#
loop_
_entity_poly.entity_id
_entity_poly.type
_entity_poly.pdbx_seq_one_letter_code
_entity_poly.pdbx_strand_id
1 'polypeptide(L)' 'MEDESIEKGRITPEKALTLLHKGGMNVTKKQAKEILELLTVLAKLEVKRYLKK' A
#
# COMPACT_ATOMS: atom_id res chain seq x y z
N MET A 1 -1.26 12.62 -23.47
CA MET A 1 -0.60 11.36 -23.08
C MET A 1 -0.77 11.27 -21.59
N GLU A 2 -1.74 10.49 -21.15
CA GLU A 2 -1.97 10.26 -19.72
C GLU A 2 -0.84 9.38 -19.17
N ASP A 3 -0.42 9.74 -17.97
CA ASP A 3 0.86 9.40 -17.36
C ASP A 3 0.90 7.91 -16.92
N GLU A 4 1.25 6.99 -17.84
CA GLU A 4 1.44 5.55 -17.58
C GLU A 4 2.47 5.25 -16.47
N SER A 5 3.24 6.25 -16.03
CA SER A 5 4.27 6.13 -15.02
C SER A 5 3.71 5.98 -13.59
N ILE A 6 2.52 6.53 -13.32
CA ILE A 6 1.94 6.56 -11.95
C ILE A 6 1.43 5.17 -11.52
N GLU A 7 1.00 4.33 -12.46
CA GLU A 7 0.44 3.01 -12.14
C GLU A 7 1.49 2.02 -11.61
N LYS A 8 2.76 2.13 -12.04
CA LYS A 8 3.82 1.18 -11.64
C LYS A 8 4.13 1.20 -10.14
N GLY A 9 3.83 2.29 -9.43
CA GLY A 9 4.13 2.45 -8.00
C GLY A 9 2.96 2.21 -7.05
N ARG A 10 1.72 2.06 -7.54
CA ARG A 10 0.54 1.90 -6.67
C ARG A 10 0.29 0.43 -6.34
N ILE A 11 0.31 0.11 -5.05
CA ILE A 11 -0.17 -1.18 -4.56
C ILE A 11 -1.70 -1.07 -4.47
N THR A 12 -2.42 -1.90 -5.23
CA THR A 12 -3.88 -2.03 -5.11
C THR A 12 -4.24 -3.00 -3.99
N PRO A 13 -5.50 -3.03 -3.50
CA PRO A 13 -5.95 -4.02 -2.52
C PRO A 13 -5.73 -5.47 -2.98
N GLU A 14 -5.88 -5.77 -4.26
CA GLU A 14 -5.65 -7.11 -4.84
C GLU A 14 -4.18 -7.50 -4.79
N LYS A 15 -3.29 -6.53 -5.09
CA LYS A 15 -1.85 -6.72 -5.00
C LYS A 15 -1.41 -6.85 -3.56
N ALA A 16 -1.98 -6.07 -2.64
CA ALA A 16 -1.76 -6.19 -1.20
C ALA A 16 -2.19 -7.57 -0.68
N LEU A 17 -3.36 -8.06 -1.07
CA LEU A 17 -3.84 -9.40 -0.71
C LEU A 17 -2.84 -10.48 -1.14
N THR A 18 -2.38 -10.42 -2.40
CA THR A 18 -1.40 -11.37 -2.94
C THR A 18 -0.08 -11.32 -2.16
N LEU A 19 0.41 -10.13 -1.81
CA LEU A 19 1.65 -9.97 -1.04
C LEU A 19 1.50 -10.50 0.39
N LEU A 20 0.39 -10.21 1.05
CA LEU A 20 0.11 -10.67 2.41
C LEU A 20 0.00 -12.21 2.46
N HIS A 21 -0.69 -12.81 1.48
CA HIS A 21 -0.78 -14.28 1.34
C HIS A 21 0.60 -14.91 1.10
N LYS A 22 1.43 -14.32 0.22
CA LYS A 22 2.81 -14.78 0.01
C LYS A 22 3.67 -14.70 1.28
N GLY A 23 3.36 -13.77 2.17
CA GLY A 23 3.99 -13.66 3.49
C GLY A 23 3.41 -14.60 4.55
N GLY A 24 2.50 -15.51 4.20
CA GLY A 24 1.87 -16.45 5.13
C GLY A 24 0.70 -15.87 5.94
N MET A 25 0.26 -14.65 5.64
CA MET A 25 -0.89 -14.03 6.31
C MET A 25 -2.16 -14.38 5.56
N ASN A 26 -3.03 -15.21 6.16
CA ASN A 26 -4.32 -15.55 5.58
C ASN A 26 -5.36 -14.46 5.89
N VAL A 27 -5.54 -13.52 4.96
CA VAL A 27 -6.48 -12.40 5.10
C VAL A 27 -7.47 -12.34 3.93
N THR A 28 -8.62 -11.71 4.14
CA THR A 28 -9.59 -11.41 3.07
C THR A 28 -9.21 -10.16 2.29
N LYS A 29 -9.82 -9.96 1.12
CA LYS A 29 -9.64 -8.72 0.33
C LYS A 29 -9.99 -7.45 1.13
N LYS A 30 -11.03 -7.51 1.96
CA LYS A 30 -11.43 -6.40 2.84
C LYS A 30 -10.33 -6.08 3.86
N GLN A 31 -9.80 -7.09 4.54
CA GLN A 31 -8.70 -6.92 5.50
C GLN A 31 -7.42 -6.43 4.81
N ALA A 32 -7.10 -6.93 3.61
CA ALA A 32 -5.96 -6.44 2.84
C ALA A 32 -6.08 -4.95 2.47
N LYS A 33 -7.30 -4.48 2.16
CA LYS A 33 -7.59 -3.06 1.94
C LYS A 33 -7.35 -2.24 3.22
N GLU A 34 -7.91 -2.68 4.35
CA GLU A 34 -7.76 -1.99 5.65
C GLU A 34 -6.28 -1.91 6.07
N ILE A 35 -5.53 -2.99 5.89
CA ILE A 35 -4.07 -3.03 6.15
C ILE A 35 -3.34 -2.05 5.23
N LEU A 36 -3.62 -2.05 3.93
CA LEU A 36 -3.00 -1.15 2.98
C LEU A 36 -3.30 0.33 3.30
N GLU A 37 -4.51 0.66 3.72
CA GLU A 37 -4.90 2.00 4.14
C GLU A 37 -4.10 2.44 5.38
N LEU A 38 -3.99 1.58 6.40
CA LEU A 38 -3.18 1.85 7.59
C LEU A 38 -1.71 2.10 7.23
N LEU A 39 -1.11 1.22 6.43
CA LEU A 39 0.28 1.35 5.99
C LEU A 39 0.52 2.64 5.20
N THR A 40 -0.46 3.05 4.39
CA THR A 40 -0.41 4.31 3.65
C THR A 40 -0.38 5.52 4.58
N VAL A 41 -1.17 5.51 5.66
CA VAL A 41 -1.15 6.57 6.68
C VAL A 41 0.22 6.64 7.36
N LEU A 42 0.75 5.49 7.79
CA LEU A 42 2.06 5.41 8.44
C LEU A 42 3.18 5.90 7.53
N ALA A 43 3.20 5.44 6.27
CA ALA A 43 4.18 5.88 5.28
C ALA A 43 4.12 7.39 5.06
N LYS A 44 2.91 7.98 4.93
CA LYS A 44 2.75 9.44 4.79
C LYS A 44 3.25 10.19 6.02
N LEU A 45 2.99 9.68 7.22
CA LEU A 45 3.46 10.29 8.47
C LEU A 45 4.99 10.29 8.53
N GLU A 46 5.60 9.15 8.22
CA GLU A 46 7.05 8.96 8.23
C GLU A 46 7.75 9.80 7.17
N VAL A 47 7.22 9.81 5.94
CA VAL A 47 7.73 10.67 4.86
C VAL A 47 7.62 12.14 5.26
N LYS A 48 6.50 12.58 5.85
CA LYS A 48 6.37 13.95 6.37
C LYS A 48 7.41 14.28 7.43
N ARG A 49 7.77 13.32 8.28
CA ARG A 49 8.82 13.50 9.30
C ARG A 49 10.19 13.70 8.67
N TYR A 50 10.54 12.95 7.63
CA TYR A 50 11.83 13.11 6.94
C TYR A 50 11.89 14.32 6.02
N LEU A 51 10.77 14.69 5.38
CA LEU A 51 10.71 15.81 4.45
C LEU A 51 10.53 17.17 5.14
N LYS A 52 10.02 17.19 6.37
CA LYS A 52 10.16 18.35 7.26
C LYS A 52 11.59 18.35 7.78
N LYS A 53 12.44 19.24 7.27
CA LYS A 53 13.65 19.66 8.01
C LYS A 53 13.27 20.04 9.44
#